data_AF-A0A975F5H4-F1
#
_entry.id   AF-A0A975F5H4-F1
#
_cell.length_a   1.000
_cell.length_b   1.000
_cell.length_c   1.000
_cell.angle_alpha   90.00
_cell.angle_beta   90.00
_cell.angle_gamma   90.00
#
_symmetry.space_group_name_H-M   'P 1'
#
loop_
_entity.id
_entity.type
_entity.pdbx_description
1 polymer ?
#
loop_
_entity_poly.entity_id
_entity_poly.type
_entity_poly.pdbx_seq_one_letter_code
_entity_poly.pdbx_strand_id
1 'polypeptide(L)' 'MLVAEYDYDTDIAVQREESLRIGIQQGIEQGIEQGFADGSYQKALETAKLMKGMNYPINDICTISGLPKKEIEAL' A
#
# COMPACT_ATOMS: atom_id res chain seq x y z
N MET A 1 -44.79 29.73 14.25
CA MET A 1 -43.48 29.60 13.59
C MET A 1 -42.65 28.69 14.48
N LEU A 2 -42.56 27.40 14.13
CA LEU A 2 -41.70 26.44 14.85
C LEU A 2 -40.29 26.63 14.29
N VAL A 3 -39.46 27.40 14.99
CA VAL A 3 -38.02 27.40 14.75
C VAL A 3 -37.53 26.09 15.33
N ALA A 4 -37.26 25.10 14.47
CA ALA A 4 -36.51 23.94 14.90
C ALA A 4 -35.19 24.47 15.47
N GLU A 5 -34.95 24.27 16.76
CA GLU A 5 -33.64 24.56 17.37
C GLU A 5 -32.61 23.72 16.62
N TYR A 6 -31.91 24.36 15.69
CA TYR A 6 -30.84 23.73 14.93
C TYR A 6 -29.70 23.53 15.93
N ASP A 7 -29.56 22.30 16.42
CA ASP A 7 -28.54 21.94 17.39
C ASP A 7 -27.18 21.87 16.69
N TYR A 8 -26.55 23.04 16.57
CA TYR A 8 -25.21 23.21 16.01
C TYR A 8 -24.15 22.39 16.75
N ASP A 9 -24.36 22.08 18.03
CA ASP A 9 -23.42 21.28 18.82
C ASP A 9 -23.44 19.82 18.33
N THR A 10 -24.65 19.30 18.07
CA THR A 10 -24.85 17.98 17.47
C THR A 10 -24.25 17.89 16.05
N ASP A 11 -24.44 18.90 15.21
CA ASP A 11 -23.91 18.91 13.83
C ASP A 11 -22.37 18.91 13.80
N ILE A 12 -21.73 19.70 14.68
CA ILE A 12 -20.27 19.74 14.83
C ILE A 12 -19.72 18.39 15.34
N ALA A 13 -20.42 17.73 16.26
CA ALA A 13 -20.03 16.43 16.78
C ALA A 13 -20.07 15.35 15.69
N VAL A 14 -21.16 15.30 14.90
CA VAL A 14 -21.33 14.36 13.78
C VAL A 14 -20.25 14.58 12.72
N GLN A 15 -20.00 15.84 12.32
CA GLN A 15 -18.98 16.15 11.32
C GLN A 15 -17.56 15.78 11.79
N ARG A 16 -17.25 15.93 13.08
CA ARG A 16 -15.97 15.49 13.66
C ARG A 16 -15.83 13.97 13.67
N GLU A 17 -16.89 13.24 14.01
CA GLU A 17 -16.88 11.78 13.99
C GLU A 17 -16.71 11.25 12.56
N GLU A 18 -17.45 11.81 11.60
CA GLU A 18 -17.32 11.43 10.18
C GLU A 18 -15.93 11.73 9.62
N SER A 19 -15.39 12.92 9.88
CA SER A 19 -14.05 13.30 9.42
C SER A 19 -12.95 12.43 10.04
N LEU A 20 -13.07 12.09 11.32
CA LEU A 20 -12.15 11.15 11.98
C LEU A 20 -12.26 9.75 11.37
N ARG A 21 -13.47 9.26 11.12
CA ARG A 21 -13.71 7.96 10.48
C ARG A 21 -13.12 7.89 9.07
N ILE A 22 -13.31 8.94 8.27
CA ILE A 22 -12.74 9.03 6.92
C ILE A 22 -11.21 9.04 6.99
N GLY A 23 -10.62 9.82 7.90
CA GLY A 23 -9.17 9.88 8.07
C GLY A 23 -8.56 8.53 8.46
N ILE A 24 -9.21 7.80 9.39
CA ILE A 24 -8.78 6.45 9.77
C ILE A 24 -8.90 5.49 8.58
N GLN A 25 -10.02 5.52 7.85
CA GLN A 25 -10.23 4.64 6.71
C GLN A 25 -9.21 4.88 5.60
N GLN A 26 -8.92 6.15 5.29
CA GLN A 26 -7.88 6.51 4.32
C GLN A 26 -6.50 6.07 4.76
N GLY A 27 -6.14 6.27 6.04
CA GLY A 27 -4.86 5.83 6.58
C GLY A 27 -4.69 4.31 6.52
N ILE A 28 -5.75 3.54 6.81
CA ILE A 28 -5.75 2.08 6.69
C ILE A 28 -5.57 1.65 5.23
N GLU A 29 -6.33 2.25 4.31
CA GLU A 29 -6.26 1.91 2.88
C GLU A 29 -4.86 2.18 2.30
N GLN A 30 -4.31 3.37 2.58
CA GLN A 30 -2.95 3.73 2.17
C GLN A 30 -1.90 2.79 2.77
N GLY A 31 -2.03 2.45 4.06
CA GLY A 31 -1.12 1.52 4.73
C GLY A 31 -1.17 0.11 4.15
N ILE A 32 -2.36 -0.39 3.82
CA ILE A 32 -2.54 -1.69 3.17
C ILE A 32 -1.94 -1.69 1.77
N GLU A 33 -2.19 -0.66 0.97
CA GLU A 33 -1.66 -0.55 -0.40
C GLU A 33 -0.12 -0.50 -0.39
N GLN A 34 0.46 0.36 0.46
CA GLN A 34 1.92 0.43 0.62
C GLN A 34 2.51 -0.89 1.10
N GLY A 35 1.91 -1.51 2.11
CA GLY A 35 2.37 -2.80 2.64
C GLY A 35 2.32 -3.92 1.60
N PHE A 36 1.28 -3.94 0.75
CA PHE A 36 1.17 -4.92 -0.33
C PHE A 36 2.21 -4.69 -1.43
N ALA A 37 2.45 -3.44 -1.81
CA ALA A 37 3.47 -3.07 -2.79
C ALA A 37 4.87 -3.46 -2.31
N ASP A 38 5.21 -3.10 -1.06
CA ASP A 38 6.50 -3.43 -0.44
C ASP A 38 6.70 -4.95 -0.32
N GLY A 39 5.67 -5.67 0.12
CA GLY A 39 5.72 -7.13 0.23
C GLY A 39 5.88 -7.83 -1.12
N SER A 40 5.18 -7.35 -2.15
CA SER A 40 5.32 -7.85 -3.52
C SER A 40 6.73 -7.64 -4.06
N TYR A 41 7.30 -6.44 -3.85
CA TYR A 41 8.65 -6.12 -4.27
C TYR A 41 9.71 -6.94 -3.51
N GLN A 42 9.57 -7.10 -2.19
CA GLN A 42 10.46 -7.95 -1.39
C GLN A 42 10.45 -9.40 -1.89
N LYS A 43 9.25 -9.96 -2.15
CA LYS A 43 9.12 -11.31 -2.70
C LYS A 43 9.78 -11.47 -4.07
N ALA A 44 9.67 -10.46 -4.93
CA ALA A 44 10.35 -10.45 -6.23
C ALA A 44 11.89 -10.47 -6.06
N LEU A 45 12.42 -9.69 -5.12
CA LEU A 45 13.85 -9.67 -4.80
C LEU A 45 14.35 -11.00 -4.24
N GLU A 46 13.62 -11.60 -3.30
CA GLU A 46 13.97 -12.92 -2.74
C GLU A 46 13.97 -14.00 -3.81
N THR A 47 12.97 -13.98 -4.70
CA THR A 47 12.88 -14.90 -5.84
C THR A 47 14.08 -14.72 -6.76
N ALA A 48 14.43 -13.47 -7.10
CA ALA A 48 15.58 -13.19 -7.95
C ALA A 48 16.91 -13.62 -7.32
N LYS A 49 17.10 -13.40 -6.01
CA LYS A 49 18.28 -13.86 -5.27
C LYS A 49 18.42 -15.38 -5.29
N LEU A 50 17.32 -16.10 -5.06
CA LEU A 50 17.31 -17.57 -5.08
C LEU A 50 17.71 -18.10 -6.46
N MET A 51 17.11 -17.55 -7.52
CA MET A 51 17.40 -17.97 -8.89
C MET A 51 18.84 -17.64 -9.31
N LYS A 52 19.37 -16.49 -8.86
CA LYS A 52 20.78 -16.13 -9.07
C LYS A 52 21.71 -17.12 -8.39
N GLY A 53 21.40 -17.54 -7.16
CA GLY A 53 22.12 -18.60 -6.44
C GLY A 53 22.05 -19.98 -7.14
N MET A 54 20.95 -20.25 -7.84
CA MET A 54 20.78 -21.43 -8.69
C MET A 54 21.43 -21.28 -10.09
N ASN A 55 22.12 -20.17 -10.34
CA ASN A 55 22.87 -19.89 -11.56
C ASN A 55 21.98 -19.78 -12.84
N TYR A 56 20.71 -19.37 -12.68
CA TYR A 56 19.82 -19.05 -13.80
C TYR A 56 20.35 -17.82 -14.58
N PRO A 57 20.11 -17.76 -15.90
CA PRO A 57 20.49 -16.61 -16.69
C PRO A 57 19.66 -15.36 -16.30
N ILE A 58 20.31 -14.19 -16.29
CA ILE A 58 19.71 -12.91 -15.86
C ILE A 58 18.43 -12.58 -16.64
N ASN A 59 18.34 -12.95 -17.93
CA ASN A 59 17.13 -12.76 -18.73
C ASN A 59 15.92 -13.54 -18.17
N ASP A 60 16.12 -14.77 -17.72
CA ASP A 60 15.03 -15.60 -17.18
C ASP A 60 14.64 -15.11 -15.79
N ILE A 61 15.63 -14.70 -14.98
CA ILE A 61 15.38 -14.08 -13.67
C ILE A 61 14.55 -12.80 -13.83
N CYS A 62 14.87 -11.96 -14.81
CA CYS A 62 14.12 -10.74 -15.14
C CYS A 62 12.68 -11.05 -15.55
N THR A 63 12.49 -12.11 -16.35
CA THR A 63 11.17 -12.55 -16.82
C THR A 63 10.31 -13.10 -15.68
N ILE A 64 10.91 -13.83 -14.73
CA ILE A 64 10.18 -14.51 -13.65
C ILE A 64 9.93 -13.58 -12.46
N SER A 65 10.93 -12.80 -12.04
CA SER A 65 10.80 -11.86 -10.92
C SER A 65 10.12 -10.54 -11.29
N GLY A 66 10.04 -10.20 -12.58
CA GLY A 66 9.54 -8.91 -13.04
C GLY A 66 10.45 -7.72 -12.71
N LEU A 67 11.64 -7.98 -12.15
CA LEU A 67 12.62 -6.95 -11.82
C LEU A 67 13.46 -6.59 -13.04
N PRO A 68 13.86 -5.32 -13.21
CA PRO A 68 14.71 -4.93 -14.31
C PRO A 68 16.11 -5.52 -14.15
N LYS A 69 16.79 -5.77 -15.28
CA LYS A 69 18.14 -6.37 -15.30
C LYS A 69 19.12 -5.67 -14.36
N LYS A 70 19.09 -4.33 -14.30
CA LYS A 70 19.95 -3.52 -13.42
C LYS A 70 19.82 -3.91 -11.93
N GLU A 71 18.59 -4.17 -11.48
CA GLU A 71 18.35 -4.61 -10.09
C GLU A 71 18.92 -6.00 -9.86
N ILE A 72 18.70 -6.93 -10.81
CA ILE A 72 19.19 -8.31 -10.72
C ILE A 72 20.73 -8.39 -10.80
N GLU A 73 21.35 -7.50 -11.57
CA GLU A 73 22.81 -7.39 -11.65
C GLU A 73 23.41 -6.85 -10.35
N ALA A 74 22.69 -5.97 -9.64
CA ALA A 74 23.10 -5.40 -8.36
C ALA A 74 22.84 -6.33 -7.14
N LEU A 75 21.97 -7.33 -7.28
CA LEU A 75 21.67 -8.35 -6.26
C LEU A 75 22.87 -9.24 -5.91
#